data_AF-A0A1B0DDK4-F1
#
_entry.id   AF-A0A1B0DDK4-F1
#
_cell.length_a   1.000
_cell.length_b   1.000
_cell.length_c   1.000
_cell.angle_alpha   90.00
_cell.angle_beta   90.00
_cell.angle_gamma   90.00
#
_symmetry.space_group_name_H-M   'P 1'
#
loop_
_entity.id
_entity.type
_entity.pdbx_description
1 polymer ?
#
loop_
_entity_poly.entity_id
_entity_poly.type
_entity_poly.pdbx_seq_one_letter_code
_entity_poly.pdbx_strand_id
1 'polypeptide(L)'
;LKSFECFFWEKKTVQRQVGIDQKFPCDTQGPGRRSAQVPQSVHQLRPGDIDIIGAIGDSLTAGLGLFATNVLEVFSENRGAQMTIGGQGTWRQFLTIPNILKEFNPNLYGYTESNSLSTHRSSRFNVAEGGAMSRDTPHQARNLVLRMKNDPNVDIKNHWKFVTYFIGGNDFCLDMCYDAPEKIVDNHDRELTDVLRTLRDNLPRTMVSIISAPCELLTRLLTEIRMITD
;
A
#
# COMPACT_ATOMS: atom_id res chain seq x y z
N LEU A 1 -2.97 -10.67 -13.03
CA LEU A 1 -3.27 -9.25 -12.73
C LEU A 1 -3.79 -8.50 -13.96
N LYS A 2 -4.86 -8.98 -14.61
CA LYS A 2 -5.53 -8.30 -15.75
C LYS A 2 -6.84 -7.59 -15.33
N SER A 3 -7.05 -7.36 -14.03
CA SER A 3 -8.34 -6.97 -13.45
C SER A 3 -8.44 -5.50 -13.02
N PHE A 4 -7.44 -4.67 -13.29
CA PHE A 4 -7.40 -3.26 -12.82
C PHE A 4 -7.59 -2.22 -13.94
N GLU A 5 -7.91 -2.62 -15.17
CA GLU A 5 -8.02 -1.72 -16.34
C GLU A 5 -9.35 -0.93 -16.44
N CYS A 6 -10.16 -0.87 -15.39
CA CYS A 6 -11.51 -0.30 -15.46
C CYS A 6 -11.64 1.17 -15.01
N PHE A 7 -10.56 1.84 -14.61
CA PHE A 7 -10.61 3.23 -14.12
C PHE A 7 -10.08 4.22 -15.17
N PHE A 8 -10.98 4.96 -15.82
CA PHE A 8 -10.64 6.08 -16.70
C PHE A 8 -10.43 7.37 -15.88
N TRP A 9 -9.28 8.02 -16.08
CA TRP A 9 -8.92 9.29 -15.45
C TRP A 9 -9.19 10.48 -16.38
N GLU A 10 -9.98 11.46 -15.93
CA GLU A 10 -9.99 12.82 -16.48
C GLU A 10 -9.02 13.71 -15.68
N LYS A 11 -8.39 14.70 -16.32
CA LYS A 11 -7.40 15.64 -15.75
C LYS A 11 -7.97 16.56 -14.64
N LYS A 12 -8.38 16.02 -13.50
CA LYS A 12 -8.73 16.77 -12.28
C LYS A 12 -7.87 16.29 -11.11
N THR A 13 -7.51 17.21 -10.20
CA THR A 13 -6.64 16.95 -9.05
C THR A 13 -7.28 16.07 -7.98
N VAL A 14 -8.62 16.00 -7.94
CA VAL A 14 -9.40 15.16 -7.02
C VAL A 14 -10.51 14.44 -7.80
N GLN A 15 -10.78 13.20 -7.44
CA GLN A 15 -11.89 12.42 -8.00
C GLN A 15 -13.22 13.16 -7.82
N ARG A 16 -14.05 13.21 -8.87
CA ARG A 16 -15.45 13.65 -8.72
C ARG A 16 -16.23 12.60 -7.96
N GLN A 17 -17.04 13.03 -6.99
CA GLN A 17 -17.90 12.11 -6.27
C GLN A 17 -18.86 11.40 -7.23
N VAL A 18 -18.96 10.10 -7.07
CA VAL A 18 -19.82 9.23 -7.89
C VAL A 18 -21.18 9.08 -7.22
N GLY A 19 -22.25 9.18 -8.01
CA GLY A 19 -23.62 9.04 -7.53
C GLY A 19 -23.92 7.65 -6.96
N ILE A 20 -24.92 7.57 -6.07
CA ILE A 20 -25.35 6.29 -5.48
C ILE A 20 -26.05 5.38 -6.50
N ASP A 21 -26.65 5.99 -7.52
CA ASP A 21 -27.28 5.37 -8.68
C ASP A 21 -26.26 4.70 -9.62
N GLN A 22 -25.01 5.20 -9.62
CA GLN A 22 -23.95 4.60 -10.41
C GLN A 22 -23.44 3.32 -9.75
N LYS A 23 -23.51 2.23 -10.52
CA LYS A 23 -23.00 0.91 -10.11
C LYS A 23 -21.48 0.90 -10.11
N PHE A 24 -20.90 0.07 -9.25
CA PHE A 24 -19.47 -0.21 -9.28
C PHE A 24 -19.10 -0.78 -10.65
N PRO A 25 -18.05 -0.25 -11.34
CA PRO A 25 -17.78 -0.59 -12.74
C PRO A 25 -17.26 -2.03 -12.94
N CYS A 26 -16.82 -2.72 -11.89
CA CYS A 26 -16.31 -4.08 -11.99
C CYS A 26 -17.36 -5.11 -11.57
N ASP A 27 -17.37 -6.27 -12.22
CA ASP A 27 -18.22 -7.40 -11.84
C ASP A 27 -17.67 -8.09 -10.57
N THR A 28 -18.36 -7.89 -9.44
CA THR A 28 -18.00 -8.46 -8.13
C THR A 28 -18.31 -9.96 -8.03
N GLN A 29 -19.09 -10.52 -8.96
CA GLN A 29 -19.35 -11.96 -9.10
C GLN A 29 -18.49 -12.61 -10.20
N GLY A 30 -17.65 -11.81 -10.86
CA GLY A 30 -16.78 -12.24 -11.95
C GLY A 30 -15.45 -12.83 -11.46
N PRO A 31 -14.38 -12.73 -12.26
CA PRO A 31 -13.06 -13.28 -11.92
C PRO A 31 -12.45 -12.75 -10.62
N GLY A 32 -12.91 -11.57 -10.15
CA GLY A 32 -12.43 -10.94 -8.92
C GLY A 32 -13.08 -11.44 -7.64
N ARG A 33 -14.18 -12.22 -7.74
CA ARG A 33 -14.94 -12.70 -6.57
C ARG A 33 -14.08 -13.58 -5.66
N ARG A 34 -14.46 -13.63 -4.39
CA ARG A 34 -13.85 -14.54 -3.41
C ARG A 34 -13.89 -15.99 -3.89
N SER A 35 -12.77 -16.67 -3.76
CA SER A 35 -12.60 -18.07 -4.12
C SER A 35 -13.40 -18.96 -3.17
N ALA A 36 -13.91 -20.09 -3.69
CA ALA A 36 -14.63 -21.07 -2.87
C ALA A 36 -13.71 -21.79 -1.88
N GLN A 37 -12.42 -21.91 -2.23
CA GLN A 37 -11.36 -22.41 -1.37
C GLN A 37 -10.27 -21.34 -1.26
N VAL A 38 -9.69 -21.20 -0.07
CA VAL A 38 -8.63 -20.20 0.16
C VAL A 38 -7.41 -20.57 -0.70
N PRO A 39 -6.91 -19.65 -1.55
CA PRO A 39 -5.81 -19.96 -2.45
C PRO A 39 -4.52 -20.25 -1.67
N GLN A 40 -3.68 -21.14 -2.20
CA GLN A 40 -2.40 -21.50 -1.59
C GLN A 40 -1.22 -20.75 -2.22
N SER A 41 -1.44 -20.09 -3.37
CA SER A 41 -0.42 -19.34 -4.11
C SER A 41 -0.97 -18.00 -4.58
N VAL A 42 -0.08 -17.01 -4.68
CA VAL A 42 -0.40 -15.67 -5.20
C VAL A 42 -0.92 -15.71 -6.64
N HIS A 43 -0.56 -16.72 -7.44
CA HIS A 43 -1.04 -16.86 -8.81
C HIS A 43 -2.53 -17.21 -8.91
N GLN A 44 -3.12 -17.72 -7.83
CA GLN A 44 -4.55 -18.03 -7.72
C GLN A 44 -5.32 -16.96 -6.95
N LEU A 45 -4.62 -16.01 -6.33
CA LEU A 45 -5.19 -14.98 -5.47
C LEU A 45 -6.11 -14.05 -6.26
N ARG A 46 -7.31 -13.80 -5.72
CA ARG A 46 -8.29 -12.86 -6.28
C ARG A 46 -8.49 -11.67 -5.33
N PRO A 47 -8.96 -10.52 -5.83
CA PRO A 47 -9.36 -9.39 -4.99
C PRO A 47 -10.24 -9.77 -3.79
N GLY A 48 -11.24 -10.63 -3.99
CA GLY A 48 -12.12 -11.07 -2.90
C GLY A 48 -11.48 -12.01 -1.87
N ASP A 49 -10.29 -12.54 -2.14
CA ASP A 49 -9.54 -13.41 -1.22
C ASP A 49 -8.64 -12.59 -0.27
N ILE A 50 -8.41 -11.31 -0.53
CA ILE A 50 -7.58 -10.45 0.31
C ILE A 50 -8.39 -10.08 1.56
N ASP A 51 -7.90 -10.50 2.72
CA ASP A 51 -8.56 -10.25 4.00
C ASP A 51 -7.97 -9.02 4.72
N ILE A 52 -6.65 -8.83 4.62
CA ILE A 52 -5.93 -7.76 5.33
C ILE A 52 -5.16 -6.89 4.34
N ILE A 53 -5.15 -5.58 4.58
CA ILE A 53 -4.28 -4.64 3.88
C ILE A 53 -3.30 -3.94 4.84
N GLY A 54 -2.06 -3.73 4.38
CA GLY A 54 -1.00 -3.04 5.11
C GLY A 54 -0.17 -2.15 4.19
N ALA A 55 0.53 -1.17 4.74
CA ALA A 55 1.39 -0.30 3.94
C ALA A 55 2.63 0.18 4.71
N ILE A 56 3.76 0.16 4.00
CA ILE A 56 5.08 0.68 4.39
C ILE A 56 5.40 1.82 3.43
N GLY A 57 5.92 2.94 3.92
CA GLY A 57 6.28 4.05 3.07
C GLY A 57 6.59 5.34 3.81
N ASP A 58 6.48 6.45 3.08
CA ASP A 58 6.79 7.80 3.56
C ASP A 58 5.54 8.70 3.68
N SER A 59 5.74 10.01 3.56
CA SER A 59 4.70 11.04 3.54
C SER A 59 3.63 10.81 2.47
N LEU A 60 3.97 10.24 1.31
CA LEU A 60 2.99 9.93 0.26
C LEU A 60 2.04 8.80 0.68
N THR A 61 2.56 7.83 1.43
CA THR A 61 1.76 6.73 1.99
C THR A 61 0.98 7.16 3.24
N ALA A 62 1.47 8.17 3.95
CA ALA A 62 0.75 8.85 5.03
C ALA A 62 -0.37 9.80 4.53
N GLY A 63 -0.41 10.11 3.24
CA GLY A 63 -1.37 11.07 2.67
C GLY A 63 -1.12 12.49 3.15
N LEU A 64 0.14 12.86 3.35
CA LEU A 64 0.53 14.19 3.82
C LEU A 64 0.11 15.26 2.81
N GLY A 65 -0.71 16.22 3.25
CA GLY A 65 -1.18 17.34 2.44
C GLY A 65 -2.15 16.96 1.32
N LEU A 66 -2.77 15.76 1.36
CA LEU A 66 -3.63 15.27 0.28
C LEU A 66 -4.81 16.21 -0.04
N PHE A 67 -5.36 16.87 0.98
CA PHE A 67 -6.44 17.85 0.83
C PHE A 67 -6.00 19.29 1.10
N ALA A 68 -4.69 19.56 1.09
CA ALA A 68 -4.18 20.88 1.44
C ALA A 68 -4.61 21.94 0.44
N THR A 69 -5.30 22.96 0.93
CA THR A 69 -5.68 24.18 0.20
C THR A 69 -4.82 25.37 0.59
N ASN A 70 -4.03 25.25 1.66
CA ASN A 70 -3.10 26.24 2.16
C ASN A 70 -1.85 25.57 2.78
N VAL A 71 -0.83 26.37 3.06
CA VAL A 71 0.48 25.88 3.54
C VAL A 71 0.40 25.18 4.90
N LEU A 72 -0.52 25.58 5.78
CA LEU A 72 -0.67 24.95 7.09
C LEU A 72 -1.22 23.52 6.97
N GLU A 73 -2.13 23.30 6.01
CA GLU A 73 -2.74 21.99 5.77
C GLU A 73 -1.78 20.97 5.15
N VAL A 74 -0.62 21.39 4.63
CA VAL A 74 0.41 20.50 4.09
C VAL A 74 0.93 19.53 5.16
N PHE A 75 0.88 19.91 6.44
CA PHE A 75 1.31 19.05 7.55
C PHE A 75 0.24 18.05 8.01
N SER A 76 -0.93 18.02 7.35
CA SER A 76 -2.02 17.12 7.70
C SER A 76 -1.85 15.75 7.04
N GLU A 77 -1.83 14.67 7.83
CA GLU A 77 -1.75 13.29 7.32
C GLU A 77 -3.16 12.72 7.07
N ASN A 78 -3.62 12.83 5.82
CA ASN A 78 -4.93 12.34 5.38
C ASN A 78 -4.90 10.84 5.01
N ARG A 79 -4.37 10.00 5.91
CA ARG A 79 -4.22 8.54 5.73
C ARG A 79 -5.50 7.86 5.29
N GLY A 80 -6.64 8.34 5.80
CA GLY A 80 -7.98 7.82 5.47
C GLY A 80 -8.32 7.83 3.98
N ALA A 81 -7.81 8.79 3.22
CA ALA A 81 -8.12 8.95 1.80
C ALA A 81 -6.94 8.63 0.87
N GLN A 82 -5.83 8.15 1.42
CA GLN A 82 -4.63 7.83 0.65
C GLN A 82 -4.86 6.59 -0.24
N MET A 83 -4.28 6.61 -1.45
CA MET A 83 -4.51 5.63 -2.50
C MET A 83 -4.33 4.15 -2.08
N THR A 84 -3.28 3.83 -1.33
CA THR A 84 -2.84 2.45 -1.10
C THR A 84 -3.46 1.80 0.14
N ILE A 85 -3.84 2.58 1.15
CA ILE A 85 -4.35 2.04 2.43
C ILE A 85 -5.45 2.88 3.09
N GLY A 86 -5.87 3.98 2.48
CA GLY A 86 -7.03 4.74 2.93
C GLY A 86 -8.33 4.00 2.65
N GLY A 87 -9.19 3.84 3.65
CA GLY A 87 -10.52 3.24 3.55
C GLY A 87 -11.64 4.16 4.01
N GLN A 88 -11.38 5.47 4.13
CA GLN A 88 -12.39 6.48 4.42
C GLN A 88 -13.48 6.43 3.33
N GLY A 89 -14.74 6.39 3.76
CA GLY A 89 -15.87 6.36 2.86
C GLY A 89 -15.92 5.12 1.96
N THR A 90 -16.22 5.34 0.68
CA THR A 90 -16.36 4.31 -0.36
C THR A 90 -15.64 4.72 -1.64
N TRP A 91 -15.55 3.83 -2.63
CA TRP A 91 -14.93 4.14 -3.93
C TRP A 91 -15.62 5.31 -4.64
N ARG A 92 -16.86 5.64 -4.26
CA ARG A 92 -17.61 6.78 -4.77
C ARG A 92 -17.07 8.12 -4.28
N GLN A 93 -16.47 8.14 -3.09
CA GLN A 93 -15.96 9.34 -2.44
C GLN A 93 -14.44 9.43 -2.60
N PHE A 94 -13.75 8.31 -2.39
CA PHE A 94 -12.30 8.21 -2.47
C PHE A 94 -11.89 6.93 -3.18
N LEU A 95 -11.23 7.06 -4.33
CA LEU A 95 -10.75 5.95 -5.12
C LEU A 95 -9.42 5.47 -4.54
N THR A 96 -9.51 4.49 -3.66
CA THR A 96 -8.37 3.86 -3.00
C THR A 96 -8.45 2.36 -3.16
N ILE A 97 -7.31 1.67 -3.01
CA ILE A 97 -7.23 0.22 -3.06
C ILE A 97 -8.18 -0.43 -2.04
N PRO A 98 -8.22 -0.02 -0.74
CA PRO A 98 -9.21 -0.57 0.19
C PRO A 98 -10.66 -0.35 -0.24
N ASN A 99 -11.00 0.83 -0.76
CA ASN A 99 -12.37 1.13 -1.17
C ASN A 99 -12.82 0.32 -2.40
N ILE A 100 -11.89 -0.04 -3.28
CA ILE A 100 -12.12 -0.98 -4.38
C ILE A 100 -12.27 -2.41 -3.84
N LEU A 101 -11.34 -2.85 -2.97
CA LEU A 101 -11.32 -4.21 -2.44
C LEU A 101 -12.54 -4.51 -1.56
N LYS A 102 -13.10 -3.52 -0.84
CA LYS A 102 -14.35 -3.65 -0.08
C LYS A 102 -15.54 -4.09 -0.93
N GLU A 103 -15.57 -3.76 -2.22
CA GLU A 103 -16.63 -4.20 -3.14
C GLU A 103 -16.52 -5.71 -3.47
N PHE A 104 -15.31 -6.30 -3.37
CA PHE A 104 -15.07 -7.73 -3.56
C PHE A 104 -15.06 -8.53 -2.26
N ASN A 105 -14.59 -7.92 -1.16
CA ASN A 105 -14.59 -8.48 0.19
C ASN A 105 -15.02 -7.41 1.22
N PRO A 106 -16.30 -7.39 1.62
CA PRO A 106 -16.78 -6.45 2.64
C PRO A 106 -16.13 -6.59 4.02
N ASN A 107 -15.47 -7.72 4.29
CA ASN A 107 -14.77 -7.99 5.55
C ASN A 107 -13.28 -7.61 5.52
N LEU A 108 -12.83 -6.88 4.48
CA LEU A 108 -11.46 -6.37 4.41
C LEU A 108 -11.11 -5.60 5.70
N TYR A 109 -9.91 -5.79 6.22
CA TYR A 109 -9.44 -5.16 7.46
C TYR A 109 -8.03 -4.56 7.31
N GLY A 110 -7.67 -3.63 8.21
CA GLY A 110 -6.33 -3.07 8.30
C GLY A 110 -6.13 -1.69 7.65
N TYR A 111 -7.11 -1.19 6.91
CA TYR A 111 -7.09 0.14 6.30
C TYR A 111 -7.36 1.27 7.30
N THR A 112 -6.91 2.47 6.98
CA THR A 112 -7.11 3.67 7.81
C THR A 112 -8.39 4.39 7.41
N GLU A 113 -9.24 4.83 8.34
CA GLU A 113 -10.51 5.53 8.02
C GLU A 113 -10.48 7.04 8.29
N SER A 114 -9.43 7.54 8.96
CA SER A 114 -9.37 8.92 9.43
C SER A 114 -7.98 9.54 9.23
N ASN A 115 -7.90 10.85 9.38
CA ASN A 115 -6.62 11.50 9.63
C ASN A 115 -5.99 10.89 10.90
N SER A 116 -4.72 10.54 10.83
CA SER A 116 -4.01 9.89 11.94
C SER A 116 -2.51 9.95 11.71
N LEU A 117 -1.73 9.83 12.79
CA LEU A 117 -0.28 9.63 12.74
C LEU A 117 0.04 8.13 12.83
N SER A 118 1.24 7.72 12.40
CA SER A 118 1.69 6.33 12.44
C SER A 118 1.59 5.71 13.85
N THR A 119 1.75 6.51 14.90
CA THR A 119 1.70 6.09 16.31
C THR A 119 0.28 5.89 16.84
N HIS A 120 -0.74 6.44 16.16
CA HIS A 120 -2.13 6.33 16.58
C HIS A 120 -2.71 4.96 16.22
N ARG A 121 -3.55 4.39 17.10
CA ARG A 121 -4.28 3.14 16.80
C ARG A 121 -5.16 3.24 15.55
N SER A 122 -5.65 4.44 15.23
CA SER A 122 -6.45 4.71 14.04
C SER A 122 -5.69 4.56 12.73
N SER A 123 -4.34 4.60 12.73
CA SER A 123 -3.53 4.32 11.54
C SER A 123 -3.60 2.86 11.10
N ARG A 124 -4.07 1.95 11.98
CA ARG A 124 -4.17 0.51 11.72
C ARG A 124 -2.83 -0.04 11.21
N PHE A 125 -2.80 -0.60 10.00
CA PHE A 125 -1.62 -1.20 9.38
C PHE A 125 -0.94 -0.27 8.37
N ASN A 126 -1.27 1.03 8.38
CA ASN A 126 -0.46 2.06 7.74
C ASN A 126 0.66 2.46 8.70
N VAL A 127 1.86 1.90 8.49
CA VAL A 127 3.06 2.19 9.30
C VAL A 127 3.98 3.21 8.65
N ALA A 128 3.54 3.86 7.57
CA ALA A 128 4.33 4.86 6.87
C ALA A 128 4.58 6.11 7.73
N GLU A 129 5.73 6.74 7.56
CA GLU A 129 6.14 7.90 8.36
C GLU A 129 6.63 9.04 7.47
N GLY A 130 6.21 10.27 7.76
CA GLY A 130 6.65 11.44 7.00
C GLY A 130 8.17 11.57 7.00
N GLY A 131 8.75 11.74 5.81
CA GLY A 131 10.20 11.87 5.62
C GLY A 131 11.00 10.58 5.71
N ALA A 132 10.35 9.41 5.85
CA ALA A 132 11.03 8.13 5.87
C ALA A 132 11.79 7.86 4.55
N MET A 133 12.92 7.18 4.67
CA MET A 133 13.76 6.67 3.57
C MET A 133 13.87 5.16 3.65
N SER A 134 14.53 4.54 2.66
CA SER A 134 14.70 3.08 2.61
C SER A 134 15.27 2.50 3.90
N ARG A 135 16.24 3.19 4.50
CA ARG A 135 16.88 2.81 5.79
C ARG A 135 15.92 2.70 6.98
N ASP A 136 14.77 3.36 6.91
CA ASP A 136 13.75 3.32 7.97
C ASP A 136 12.75 2.16 7.75
N THR A 137 12.65 1.66 6.51
CA THR A 137 11.65 0.66 6.14
C THR A 137 11.81 -0.72 6.81
N PRO A 138 13.02 -1.23 7.14
CA PRO A 138 13.15 -2.43 7.97
C PRO A 138 12.47 -2.29 9.33
N HIS A 139 12.55 -1.11 9.96
CA HIS A 139 11.86 -0.86 11.22
C HIS A 139 10.34 -0.85 11.01
N GLN A 140 9.85 -0.16 9.97
CA GLN A 140 8.43 -0.16 9.62
C GLN A 140 7.91 -1.59 9.37
N ALA A 141 8.66 -2.44 8.66
CA ALA A 141 8.30 -3.83 8.41
C ALA A 141 8.15 -4.64 9.71
N ARG A 142 9.12 -4.52 10.64
CA ARG A 142 9.02 -5.16 11.96
C ARG A 142 7.81 -4.65 12.74
N ASN A 143 7.54 -3.34 12.70
CA ASN A 143 6.38 -2.75 13.36
C ASN A 143 5.06 -3.28 12.76
N LEU A 144 4.95 -3.36 11.43
CA LEU A 144 3.80 -3.92 10.74
C LEU A 144 3.54 -5.38 11.14
N VAL A 145 4.59 -6.21 11.16
CA VAL A 145 4.53 -7.60 11.61
C VAL A 145 4.02 -7.68 13.05
N LEU A 146 4.57 -6.86 13.95
CA LEU A 146 4.16 -6.83 15.35
C LEU A 146 2.70 -6.40 15.50
N ARG A 147 2.24 -5.39 14.76
CA ARG A 147 0.84 -4.95 14.80
C ARG A 147 -0.11 -6.05 14.33
N MET A 148 0.20 -6.72 13.22
CA MET A 148 -0.62 -7.81 12.71
C MET A 148 -0.66 -9.00 13.67
N LYS A 149 0.49 -9.40 14.25
CA LYS A 149 0.56 -10.53 15.19
C LYS A 149 -0.21 -10.29 16.49
N ASN A 150 -0.35 -9.02 16.89
CA ASN A 150 -1.04 -8.63 18.13
C ASN A 150 -2.49 -8.17 17.91
N ASP A 151 -2.99 -8.15 16.68
CA ASP A 151 -4.39 -7.79 16.40
C ASP A 151 -5.26 -9.06 16.36
N PRO A 152 -6.27 -9.19 17.25
CA PRO A 152 -7.11 -10.38 17.30
C PRO A 152 -7.97 -10.61 16.05
N ASN A 153 -8.10 -9.61 15.17
CA ASN A 153 -8.84 -9.71 13.91
C ASN A 153 -7.98 -10.27 12.76
N VAL A 154 -6.70 -10.56 13.02
CA VAL A 154 -5.77 -11.07 12.01
C VAL A 154 -5.40 -12.52 12.30
N ASP A 155 -5.92 -13.44 11.47
CA ASP A 155 -5.38 -14.79 11.41
C ASP A 155 -4.10 -14.79 10.57
N ILE A 156 -2.95 -14.70 11.25
CA ILE A 156 -1.64 -14.65 10.61
C ILE A 156 -1.40 -15.81 9.65
N LYS A 157 -1.92 -17.00 9.93
CA LYS A 157 -1.64 -18.19 9.13
C LYS A 157 -2.56 -18.29 7.92
N ASN A 158 -3.84 -17.93 8.08
CA ASN A 158 -4.86 -18.23 7.10
C ASN A 158 -5.26 -17.03 6.24
N HIS A 159 -5.25 -15.81 6.78
CA HIS A 159 -5.62 -14.62 6.02
C HIS A 159 -4.61 -14.31 4.92
N TRP A 160 -5.10 -13.90 3.76
CA TRP A 160 -4.26 -13.29 2.74
C TRP A 160 -4.06 -11.81 3.03
N LYS A 161 -2.79 -11.38 2.99
CA LYS A 161 -2.39 -9.99 3.21
C LYS A 161 -1.92 -9.36 1.91
N PHE A 162 -2.40 -8.15 1.65
CA PHE A 162 -1.86 -7.28 0.60
C PHE A 162 -1.08 -6.15 1.26
N VAL A 163 0.24 -6.14 1.07
CA VAL A 163 1.11 -5.10 1.65
C VAL A 163 1.66 -4.24 0.53
N THR A 164 1.43 -2.93 0.61
CA THR A 164 2.06 -1.98 -0.32
C THR A 164 3.36 -1.46 0.27
N TYR A 165 4.40 -1.39 -0.56
CA TYR A 165 5.66 -0.76 -0.24
C TYR A 165 5.87 0.41 -1.20
N PHE A 166 5.92 1.63 -0.66
CA PHE A 166 6.13 2.83 -1.46
C PHE A 166 7.11 3.79 -0.75
N ILE A 167 8.39 3.63 -1.07
CA ILE A 167 9.51 4.44 -0.59
C ILE A 167 10.46 4.76 -1.75
N GLY A 168 11.38 5.69 -1.51
CA GLY A 168 12.47 6.02 -2.44
C GLY A 168 12.47 7.50 -2.81
N GLY A 169 11.31 8.17 -2.74
CA GLY A 169 11.22 9.60 -3.05
C GLY A 169 12.21 10.43 -2.25
N ASN A 170 12.29 10.20 -0.93
CA ASN A 170 13.23 10.91 -0.07
C ASN A 170 14.69 10.50 -0.31
N ASP A 171 14.97 9.21 -0.56
CA ASP A 171 16.31 8.72 -0.86
C ASP A 171 16.91 9.43 -2.08
N PHE A 172 16.18 9.47 -3.19
CA PHE A 172 16.66 10.10 -4.42
C PHE A 172 16.61 11.64 -4.37
N CYS A 173 15.62 12.23 -3.69
CA CYS A 173 15.53 13.69 -3.61
C CYS A 173 16.55 14.31 -2.65
N LEU A 174 16.96 13.59 -1.60
CA LEU A 174 17.87 14.13 -0.57
C LEU A 174 19.30 13.60 -0.74
N ASP A 175 19.48 12.29 -0.86
CA ASP A 175 20.83 11.70 -0.83
C ASP A 175 21.58 11.89 -2.16
N MET A 176 20.88 12.06 -3.30
CA MET A 176 21.52 12.25 -4.62
C MET A 176 22.34 13.55 -4.72
N CYS A 177 22.15 14.48 -3.80
CA CYS A 177 22.96 15.69 -3.69
C CYS A 177 24.34 15.43 -3.04
N TYR A 178 24.50 14.32 -2.33
CA TYR A 178 25.66 14.06 -1.45
C TYR A 178 26.37 12.74 -1.73
N ASP A 179 25.64 11.75 -2.24
CA ASP A 179 26.14 10.41 -2.52
C ASP A 179 26.05 10.08 -4.02
N ALA A 180 26.90 9.15 -4.46
CA ALA A 180 26.84 8.61 -5.81
C ALA A 180 25.50 7.87 -6.04
N PRO A 181 24.83 8.06 -7.19
CA PRO A 181 23.55 7.40 -7.49
C PRO A 181 23.58 5.88 -7.31
N GLU A 182 24.69 5.22 -7.65
CA GLU A 182 24.88 3.78 -7.49
C GLU A 182 24.81 3.35 -6.03
N LYS A 183 25.41 4.13 -5.12
CA LYS A 183 25.38 3.85 -3.69
C LYS A 183 23.97 3.95 -3.11
N ILE A 184 23.18 4.91 -3.59
CA ILE A 184 21.78 5.10 -3.17
C ILE A 184 20.94 3.91 -3.63
N VAL A 185 21.14 3.49 -4.89
CA VAL A 185 20.52 2.30 -5.50
C VAL A 185 20.86 1.02 -4.71
N ASP A 186 22.14 0.79 -4.41
CA ASP A 186 22.59 -0.39 -3.66
C ASP A 186 22.03 -0.42 -2.23
N ASN A 187 21.94 0.75 -1.59
CA ASN A 187 21.35 0.86 -0.26
C ASN A 187 19.84 0.58 -0.33
N HIS A 188 19.12 1.17 -1.29
CA HIS A 188 17.70 0.93 -1.48
C HIS A 188 17.40 -0.56 -1.70
N ASP A 189 18.17 -1.23 -2.56
CA ASP A 189 18.04 -2.67 -2.81
C ASP A 189 18.25 -3.51 -1.54
N ARG A 190 19.31 -3.21 -0.77
CA ARG A 190 19.61 -3.91 0.48
C ARG A 190 18.47 -3.78 1.50
N GLU A 191 17.96 -2.58 1.71
CA GLU A 191 16.91 -2.32 2.69
C GLU A 191 15.56 -2.91 2.25
N LEU A 192 15.22 -2.79 0.96
CA LEU A 192 14.04 -3.44 0.39
C LEU A 192 14.13 -4.97 0.53
N THR A 193 15.30 -5.55 0.27
CA THR A 193 15.53 -6.98 0.46
C THR A 193 15.32 -7.40 1.92
N ASP A 194 15.78 -6.62 2.90
CA ASP A 194 15.55 -6.91 4.33
C ASP A 194 14.06 -6.83 4.69
N VAL A 195 13.34 -5.84 4.16
CA VAL A 195 11.88 -5.72 4.32
C VAL A 195 11.17 -6.95 3.74
N LEU A 196 11.47 -7.33 2.50
CA LEU A 196 10.83 -8.47 1.85
C LEU A 196 11.10 -9.79 2.59
N ARG A 197 12.33 -10.00 3.07
CA ARG A 197 12.68 -11.16 3.90
C ARG A 197 11.93 -11.15 5.24
N THR A 198 11.88 -9.99 5.91
CA THR A 198 11.14 -9.82 7.17
C THR A 198 9.66 -10.17 6.99
N LEU A 199 9.02 -9.67 5.92
CA LEU A 199 7.61 -9.96 5.63
C LEU A 199 7.41 -11.44 5.27
N ARG A 200 8.24 -12.00 4.38
CA ARG A 200 8.17 -13.43 3.98
C ARG A 200 8.27 -14.37 5.18
N ASP A 201 9.23 -14.11 6.06
CA ASP A 201 9.56 -15.02 7.17
C ASP A 201 8.53 -14.94 8.32
N ASN A 202 7.73 -13.86 8.38
CA ASN A 202 6.80 -13.61 9.49
C ASN A 202 5.31 -13.58 9.10
N LEU A 203 5.00 -13.31 7.84
CA LEU A 203 3.65 -13.13 7.32
C LEU A 203 3.42 -14.07 6.13
N PRO A 204 3.06 -15.35 6.36
CA PRO A 204 2.73 -16.23 5.25
C PRO A 204 1.51 -15.70 4.49
N ARG A 205 1.31 -16.11 3.23
CA ARG A 205 0.18 -15.63 2.40
C ARG A 205 0.15 -14.11 2.26
N THR A 206 1.29 -13.54 1.89
CA THR A 206 1.41 -12.10 1.67
C THR A 206 1.76 -11.82 0.23
N MET A 207 0.95 -11.01 -0.44
CA MET A 207 1.30 -10.37 -1.69
C MET A 207 1.88 -8.99 -1.38
N VAL A 208 3.08 -8.71 -1.85
CA VAL A 208 3.70 -7.38 -1.72
C VAL A 208 3.62 -6.66 -3.06
N SER A 209 3.09 -5.44 -3.04
CA SER A 209 3.08 -4.53 -4.19
C SER A 209 4.12 -3.44 -3.98
N ILE A 210 5.20 -3.51 -4.76
CA ILE A 210 6.27 -2.50 -4.73
C ILE A 210 5.91 -1.39 -5.71
N ILE A 211 5.73 -0.18 -5.21
CA ILE A 211 5.51 1.02 -6.02
C ILE A 211 6.86 1.73 -6.13
N SER A 212 7.38 1.80 -7.34
CA SER A 212 8.61 2.55 -7.62
C SER A 212 8.40 4.02 -7.34
N ALA A 213 9.37 4.65 -6.67
CA ALA A 213 9.50 6.09 -6.77
C ALA A 213 9.75 6.47 -8.26
N PRO A 214 9.19 7.60 -8.74
CA PRO A 214 9.41 8.06 -10.09
C PRO A 214 10.86 8.54 -10.25
N CYS A 215 11.74 7.61 -10.60
CA CYS A 215 13.13 7.87 -11.00
C CYS A 215 13.51 6.85 -12.09
N GLU A 216 14.07 7.32 -13.21
CA GLU A 216 14.36 6.49 -14.38
C GLU A 216 15.36 5.34 -14.06
N LEU A 217 16.26 5.58 -13.09
CA LEU A 217 17.24 4.61 -12.57
C LEU A 217 16.62 3.43 -11.82
N LEU A 218 15.52 3.63 -11.09
CA LEU A 218 14.83 2.60 -10.29
C LEU A 218 14.15 1.54 -11.17
N THR A 219 13.76 1.90 -12.39
CA THR A 219 13.12 0.98 -13.33
C THR A 219 14.04 -0.19 -13.69
N ARG A 220 15.37 0.01 -13.64
CA ARG A 220 16.36 -1.05 -13.90
C ARG A 220 16.46 -2.04 -12.73
N LEU A 221 16.51 -1.56 -11.49
CA LEU A 221 16.52 -2.35 -10.25
C LEU A 221 15.33 -3.33 -10.15
N LEU A 222 14.12 -2.87 -10.48
CA LEU A 222 12.91 -3.71 -10.40
C LEU A 222 12.93 -4.90 -11.37
N THR A 223 13.76 -4.84 -12.40
CA THR A 223 13.96 -5.97 -13.32
C THR A 223 14.80 -7.07 -12.66
N GLU A 224 15.76 -6.70 -11.80
CA GLU A 224 16.64 -7.63 -11.09
C GLU A 224 15.97 -8.26 -9.86
N ILE A 225 15.17 -7.49 -9.11
CA ILE A 225 14.44 -7.99 -7.93
C ILE A 225 13.44 -9.11 -8.30
N ARG A 226 12.87 -9.07 -9.52
CA ARG A 226 12.02 -10.16 -10.04
C ARG A 226 12.71 -11.52 -10.03
N MET A 227 14.03 -11.58 -10.14
CA MET A 227 14.78 -12.85 -10.12
C MET A 227 15.00 -13.43 -8.73
N ILE A 228 14.78 -12.65 -7.65
CA ILE A 228 14.99 -13.10 -6.26
C ILE A 228 13.71 -13.70 -5.65
N THR A 229 12.56 -13.42 -6.27
CA THR A 229 11.23 -13.83 -5.76
C THR A 229 10.65 -15.08 -6.42
N ASP A 230 11.29 -15.61 -7.47
CA ASP A 230 11.03 -16.94 -8.05
C ASP A 230 11.82 -18.02 -7.30
#